data_AF-A0A348B0X6-F1
#
_entry.id   AF-A0A348B0X6-F1
#
_cell.length_a   1.000
_cell.length_b   1.000
_cell.length_c   1.000
_cell.angle_alpha   90.00
_cell.angle_beta   90.00
_cell.angle_gamma   90.00
#
_symmetry.space_group_name_H-M   'P 1'
#
loop_
_entity.id
_entity.type
_entity.pdbx_description
1 polymer ?
#
loop_
_entity_poly.entity_id
_entity_poly.type
_entity_poly.pdbx_seq_one_letter_code
_entity_poly.pdbx_strand_id
1 'polypeptide(L)'
;MLYLDVFYPSHIGRVFIHKLFQRIWEKFKTYIEEKELMKEREVEARKLTGKKVVKGRVYQYEYYTLPLNLYVPKSMVEKFGTRFYLQVDEDSGIIIIRPKGEKAQ
;
A
#
# COMPACT_ATOMS: atom_id res chain seq x y z
N MET A 1 -1.49 13.04 37.27
CA MET A 1 -2.05 14.39 37.38
C MET A 1 -1.82 15.11 36.05
N LEU A 2 -2.77 15.01 35.12
CA LEU A 2 -2.91 15.84 33.93
C LEU A 2 -4.42 15.93 33.72
N TYR A 3 -4.99 16.97 34.34
CA TYR A 3 -6.42 17.29 34.31
C TYR A 3 -6.74 17.84 32.92
N LEU A 4 -7.50 17.10 32.12
CA LEU A 4 -8.26 17.65 31.00
C LEU A 4 -9.65 18.00 31.54
N ASP A 5 -9.78 19.22 32.08
CA ASP A 5 -11.09 19.82 32.35
C ASP A 5 -11.73 20.21 31.02
N VAL A 6 -12.51 19.28 30.48
CA VAL A 6 -13.41 19.54 29.36
C VAL A 6 -14.65 20.23 29.93
N PHE A 7 -14.71 21.55 29.71
CA PHE A 7 -15.84 22.44 29.94
C PHE A 7 -17.16 21.79 29.47
N TYR A 8 -18.07 21.46 30.40
CA TYR A 8 -19.40 20.92 30.12
C TYR A 8 -20.44 22.04 30.07
N PRO A 9 -20.98 22.44 28.90
CA PRO A 9 -22.13 23.32 28.84
C PRO A 9 -23.45 22.55 29.00
N SER A 10 -24.43 23.27 29.54
CA SER A 10 -25.77 22.85 30.00
C SER A 10 -26.65 22.15 28.95
N HIS A 11 -27.40 21.16 29.45
CA HIS A 11 -28.41 20.21 28.92
C HIS A 11 -29.01 20.27 27.49
N ILE A 12 -28.87 21.33 26.68
CA ILE A 12 -29.46 21.41 25.32
C ILE A 12 -28.42 21.13 24.20
N GLY A 13 -27.13 21.34 24.46
CA GLY A 13 -26.04 21.04 23.50
C GLY A 13 -25.62 19.56 23.43
N ARG A 14 -26.10 18.73 24.36
CA ARG A 14 -25.66 17.32 24.53
C ARG A 14 -26.07 16.43 23.36
N VAL A 15 -27.26 16.62 22.81
CA VAL A 15 -27.81 15.75 21.74
C VAL A 15 -27.17 16.06 20.39
N PHE A 16 -26.86 17.33 20.13
CA PHE A 16 -26.26 17.76 18.87
C PHE A 16 -24.80 17.34 18.75
N ILE A 17 -24.02 17.52 19.83
CA ILE A 17 -22.63 17.06 19.89
C ILE A 17 -22.58 15.52 19.82
N HIS A 18 -23.53 14.82 20.46
CA HIS A 18 -23.58 13.36 20.39
C HIS A 18 -23.88 12.85 18.97
N LYS A 19 -24.88 13.39 18.26
CA LYS A 19 -25.16 12.97 16.87
C LYS A 19 -24.02 13.31 15.90
N LEU A 20 -23.38 14.46 16.07
CA LEU A 20 -22.24 14.86 15.25
C LEU A 20 -21.03 13.96 15.53
N PHE A 21 -20.77 13.65 16.80
CA PHE A 21 -19.72 12.74 17.21
C PHE A 21 -19.95 11.32 16.70
N GLN A 22 -21.17 10.79 16.81
CA GLN A 22 -21.53 9.46 16.27
C GLN A 22 -21.26 9.38 14.77
N ARG A 23 -21.66 10.39 13.99
CA ARG A 23 -21.44 10.42 12.53
C ARG A 23 -19.96 10.56 12.14
N ILE A 24 -19.18 11.32 12.92
CA ILE A 24 -17.73 11.40 12.73
C ILE A 24 -17.08 10.06 13.08
N TRP A 25 -17.51 9.45 14.18
CA TRP A 25 -17.01 8.16 14.65
C TRP A 25 -17.32 7.03 13.67
N GLU A 26 -18.51 6.99 13.08
CA GLU A 26 -18.88 6.04 12.02
C GLU A 26 -17.97 6.17 10.81
N LYS A 27 -17.76 7.41 10.30
CA LYS A 27 -16.82 7.63 9.20
C LYS A 27 -15.40 7.21 9.56
N PHE A 28 -14.97 7.46 10.79
CA PHE A 28 -13.65 7.06 11.27
C PHE A 28 -13.53 5.53 11.38
N LYS A 29 -14.59 4.85 11.83
CA LYS A 29 -14.64 3.39 11.90
C LYS A 29 -14.55 2.78 10.51
N THR A 30 -15.32 3.26 9.54
CA THR A 30 -15.24 2.80 8.15
C THR A 30 -13.83 2.98 7.57
N TYR A 31 -13.19 4.12 7.84
CA TYR A 31 -11.82 4.36 7.39
C TYR A 31 -10.78 3.43 8.04
N ILE A 32 -10.93 3.13 9.34
CA ILE A 32 -10.04 2.19 10.04
C ILE A 32 -10.23 0.77 9.51
N GLU A 33 -11.47 0.36 9.28
CA GLU A 33 -11.84 -0.98 8.80
C GLU A 33 -11.32 -1.22 7.38
N GLU A 34 -11.50 -0.24 6.48
CA GLU A 34 -10.96 -0.25 5.11
C GLU A 34 -9.42 -0.31 5.10
N LYS A 35 -8.78 0.35 6.07
CA LYS A 35 -7.31 0.32 6.23
C LYS A 35 -6.80 -1.02 6.78
N GLU A 36 -7.54 -1.69 7.66
CA GLU A 36 -7.17 -3.03 8.16
C GLU A 36 -7.31 -4.13 7.09
N LEU A 37 -8.25 -3.97 6.16
CA LEU A 37 -8.43 -4.90 5.03
C LEU A 37 -7.26 -4.86 4.02
N MET A 38 -6.52 -3.76 3.93
CA MET A 38 -5.37 -3.66 3.04
C MET A 38 -4.10 -4.28 3.65
N LYS A 39 -3.81 -5.52 3.27
CA LYS A 39 -2.57 -6.20 3.66
C LYS A 39 -1.37 -5.63 2.91
N GLU A 40 -0.60 -4.79 3.58
CA GLU A 40 0.69 -4.30 3.07
C GLU A 40 1.81 -5.32 3.36
N ARG A 41 2.61 -5.65 2.35
CA ARG A 41 3.76 -6.56 2.45
C ARG A 41 4.98 -5.93 1.79
N GLU A 42 6.11 -5.99 2.48
CA GLU A 42 7.40 -5.67 1.87
C GLU A 42 7.88 -6.86 1.05
N VAL A 43 8.29 -6.58 -0.19
CA VAL A 43 8.69 -7.59 -1.16
C VAL A 43 9.93 -7.13 -1.91
N GLU A 44 10.76 -8.10 -2.30
CA GLU A 44 11.96 -7.86 -3.10
C GLU A 44 11.78 -8.39 -4.51
N ALA A 45 12.14 -7.57 -5.50
CA ALA A 45 12.08 -7.91 -6.90
C ALA A 45 13.18 -8.93 -7.27
N ARG A 46 12.77 -10.05 -7.87
CA ARG A 46 13.67 -11.10 -8.35
C ARG A 46 14.05 -10.85 -9.81
N LYS A 47 15.35 -10.85 -10.09
CA LYS A 47 15.89 -10.80 -11.47
C LYS A 47 15.80 -12.18 -12.11
N LEU A 48 15.18 -12.25 -13.28
CA LEU A 48 15.10 -13.43 -14.13
C LEU A 48 15.73 -13.14 -15.48
N THR A 49 16.50 -14.10 -15.96
CA THR A 49 17.21 -14.00 -17.24
C THR A 49 16.75 -15.13 -18.13
N GLY A 50 15.94 -14.82 -19.14
CA GLY A 50 15.55 -15.76 -20.18
C GLY A 50 16.60 -15.82 -21.28
N LYS A 51 16.89 -17.00 -21.80
CA LYS A 51 17.73 -17.19 -22.99
C LYS A 51 16.92 -17.88 -24.07
N LYS A 52 16.87 -17.32 -25.28
CA LYS A 52 16.22 -17.92 -26.44
C LYS A 52 17.23 -18.05 -27.58
N VAL A 53 17.37 -19.27 -28.10
CA VAL A 53 18.19 -19.53 -29.28
C VAL A 53 17.30 -19.40 -30.52
N VAL A 54 17.67 -18.53 -31.45
CA VAL A 54 16.98 -18.36 -32.73
C VAL A 54 18.03 -18.39 -33.85
N LYS A 55 17.92 -19.37 -34.75
CA LYS A 55 18.82 -19.53 -35.92
C LYS A 55 20.32 -19.51 -35.54
N GLY A 56 20.68 -20.20 -34.45
CA GLY A 56 22.06 -20.25 -33.96
C GLY A 56 22.55 -19.00 -33.21
N ARG A 57 21.73 -17.96 -33.08
CA ARG A 57 22.02 -16.77 -32.26
C ARG A 57 21.30 -16.87 -30.92
N VAL A 58 22.01 -16.55 -29.83
CA VAL A 58 21.45 -16.56 -28.46
C VAL A 58 21.00 -15.14 -28.10
N TYR A 59 19.71 -14.99 -27.82
CA TYR A 59 19.10 -13.76 -27.34
C TYR A 59 18.83 -13.88 -25.84
N GLN A 60 19.28 -12.90 -25.08
CA GLN A 60 19.10 -12.86 -23.63
C GLN A 60 18.15 -11.71 -23.26
N TYR A 61 17.15 -12.01 -22.44
CA TYR A 61 16.18 -11.04 -21.95
C TYR A 61 16.24 -11.00 -20.42
N GLU A 62 16.38 -9.81 -19.86
CA GLU A 62 16.35 -9.58 -18.41
C GLU A 62 15.00 -9.01 -18.02
N TYR A 63 14.36 -9.60 -17.02
CA TYR A 63 13.12 -9.09 -16.44
C TYR A 63 13.13 -9.22 -14.92
N TYR A 64 12.35 -8.37 -14.27
CA TYR A 64 12.17 -8.41 -12.82
C TYR A 64 10.75 -8.84 -12.49
N THR A 65 10.60 -9.62 -11.42
CA THR A 65 9.30 -10.12 -10.96
C THR A 65 9.13 -9.88 -9.48
N LEU A 66 7.89 -9.59 -9.09
CA LEU A 66 7.44 -9.56 -7.70
C LEU A 66 6.63 -10.83 -7.38
N PRO A 67 6.34 -11.10 -6.09
CA PRO A 67 5.39 -12.15 -5.71
C PRO A 67 4.09 -12.04 -6.51
N LEU A 68 3.43 -13.19 -6.73
CA LEU A 68 2.30 -13.33 -7.66
C LEU A 68 2.67 -13.19 -9.15
N ASN A 69 3.96 -13.35 -9.48
CA ASN A 69 4.47 -13.28 -10.86
C ASN A 69 4.19 -11.94 -11.54
N LEU A 70 4.12 -10.86 -10.76
CA LEU A 70 3.90 -9.52 -11.28
C LEU A 70 5.19 -9.02 -11.94
N TYR A 71 5.10 -8.69 -13.22
CA TYR A 71 6.21 -8.17 -14.00
C TYR A 71 6.52 -6.71 -13.62
N VAL A 72 7.80 -6.42 -13.39
CA VAL A 72 8.28 -5.05 -13.15
C VAL A 72 9.24 -4.64 -14.27
N PRO A 73 9.00 -3.49 -14.94
CA PRO A 73 9.93 -2.96 -15.93
C PRO A 73 11.31 -2.68 -15.34
N LYS A 74 12.37 -2.94 -16.13
CA LYS A 74 13.76 -2.69 -15.73
C LYS A 74 14.01 -1.22 -15.33
N SER A 75 13.41 -0.27 -16.05
CA SER A 75 13.51 1.17 -15.75
C SER A 75 12.98 1.55 -14.37
N MET A 76 11.96 0.85 -13.88
CA MET A 76 11.42 1.06 -12.53
C MET A 76 12.41 0.57 -11.47
N VAL A 77 13.02 -0.60 -11.68
CA VAL A 77 14.01 -1.17 -10.74
C VAL A 77 15.28 -0.34 -10.72
N GLU A 78 15.75 0.15 -11.86
CA GLU A 78 16.92 1.03 -11.93
C GLU A 78 16.69 2.36 -11.21
N LYS A 79 15.48 2.92 -11.29
CA LYS A 79 15.14 4.21 -10.68
C LYS A 79 14.85 4.12 -9.18
N PHE A 80 14.22 3.03 -8.74
CA PHE A 80 13.65 2.94 -7.38
C PHE A 80 14.26 1.81 -6.52
N GLY A 81 15.17 1.01 -7.09
CA GLY A 81 15.76 -0.16 -6.43
C GLY A 81 14.88 -1.41 -6.53
N THR A 82 15.24 -2.43 -5.76
CA THR A 82 14.60 -3.76 -5.78
C THR A 82 13.51 -3.94 -4.72
N ARG A 83 13.34 -2.99 -3.80
CA ARG A 83 12.40 -3.09 -2.67
C ARG A 83 11.08 -2.36 -2.95
N PHE A 84 9.99 -3.09 -2.81
CA PHE A 84 8.64 -2.58 -3.06
C PHE A 84 7.70 -2.94 -1.91
N TYR A 85 6.69 -2.12 -1.69
CA TYR A 85 5.50 -2.45 -0.93
C TYR A 85 4.42 -2.93 -1.88
N LEU A 86 3.88 -4.10 -1.59
CA LEU A 86 2.73 -4.68 -2.27
C LEU A 86 1.51 -4.52 -1.36
N GLN A 87 0.46 -3.88 -1.88
CA GLN A 87 -0.85 -3.89 -1.25
C GLN A 87 -1.82 -4.63 -2.14
N VAL A 88 -2.56 -5.55 -1.55
CA VAL A 88 -3.61 -6.30 -2.24
C VAL A 88 -4.92 -5.96 -1.55
N ASP A 89 -5.83 -5.42 -2.33
CA ASP A 89 -7.24 -5.30 -1.95
C ASP A 89 -7.94 -6.60 -2.38
N GLU A 90 -8.37 -7.39 -1.39
CA GLU A 90 -9.02 -8.69 -1.64
C GLU A 90 -10.44 -8.53 -2.19
N ASP A 91 -11.10 -7.39 -1.94
CA ASP A 91 -12.48 -7.14 -2.35
C ASP A 91 -12.56 -6.57 -3.78
N SER A 92 -11.69 -5.61 -4.10
CA SER A 92 -11.64 -5.00 -5.44
C SER A 92 -10.73 -5.73 -6.43
N GLY A 93 -9.84 -6.59 -5.94
CA GLY A 93 -8.81 -7.26 -6.75
C GLY A 93 -7.71 -6.31 -7.24
N ILE A 94 -7.65 -5.09 -6.73
CA ILE A 94 -6.64 -4.11 -7.10
C ILE A 94 -5.33 -4.41 -6.38
N ILE A 95 -4.24 -4.47 -7.16
CA ILE A 95 -2.88 -4.63 -6.63
C ILE A 95 -2.14 -3.31 -6.81
N ILE A 96 -1.71 -2.72 -5.69
CA ILE A 96 -0.96 -1.47 -5.68
C ILE A 96 0.50 -1.80 -5.35
N ILE A 97 1.39 -1.41 -6.25
CA ILE A 97 2.84 -1.56 -6.09
C ILE A 97 3.42 -0.18 -5.81
N ARG A 98 4.03 0.00 -4.65
CA ARG A 98 4.72 1.24 -4.29
C ARG A 98 6.22 0.99 -4.11
N PRO A 99 7.10 1.77 -4.74
CA PRO A 99 8.52 1.67 -4.45
C PRO A 99 8.78 2.07 -3.00
N LYS A 100 9.57 1.29 -2.27
CA LYS A 100 10.01 1.63 -0.91
C LYS A 100 11.14 2.68 -0.92
N GLY A 101 11.72 2.91 -2.10
CA GLY A 101 12.92 3.69 -2.39
C GLY A 101 13.49 4.56 -1.27
N GLU A 102 14.69 4.20 -0.81
CA GLU A 102 15.76 5.20 -0.65
C GLU A 102 16.36 5.43 -2.05
N LYS A 103 16.69 6.69 -2.36
CA LYS A 103 17.25 7.07 -3.67
C LYS A 103 18.38 6.13 -4.09
N ALA A 104 18.28 5.52 -5.28
CA ALA A 104 19.46 4.99 -5.95
C ALA A 104 20.38 6.19 -6.22
N GLN A 105 21.59 6.12 -5.64
CA GLN A 105 22.59 7.18 -5.60
C GLN A 105 23.14 7.50 -6.98
#